data_AF-A0A2E8HCZ2-F1
#
_entry.id   AF-A0A2E8HCZ2-F1
#
_cell.length_a   1.000
_cell.length_b   1.000
_cell.length_c   1.000
_cell.angle_alpha   90.00
_cell.angle_beta   90.00
_cell.angle_gamma   90.00
#
_symmetry.space_group_name_H-M   'P 1'
#
loop_
_entity.id
_entity.type
_entity.pdbx_description
1 polymer ?
#
loop_
_entity_poly.entity_id
_entity_poly.type
_entity_poly.pdbx_seq_one_letter_code
_entity_poly.pdbx_strand_id
1 'polypeptide(L)'
;MSYAEYLKKATALKRQGDMAGAIEAIDQALDLCSPGDSGAPQALKKKIAYLIAADRKQEALVSAEVLVGRAEEGAMGMEQLVGAHCSIALQERVKAKAALGDSVGAFSDHVRAVWWWQQAMCLQGRVKEHSPVRAASRLVEIVATLNGDMSQASIRAATAEGLTMGDAEQMVALFDLPPGGGRWPGGRG
;
A
#
# COMPACT_ATOMS: atom_id res chain seq x y z
N MET A 1 -9.94 20.16 -22.00
CA MET A 1 -10.11 18.70 -21.99
C MET A 1 -10.69 18.29 -20.65
N SER A 2 -11.51 17.24 -20.61
CA SER A 2 -12.04 16.64 -19.39
C SER A 2 -11.00 15.75 -18.70
N TYR A 3 -11.24 15.41 -17.43
CA TYR A 3 -10.45 14.45 -16.66
C TYR A 3 -10.18 13.14 -17.42
N ALA A 4 -11.24 12.54 -18.00
CA ALA A 4 -11.13 11.29 -18.73
C ALA A 4 -10.32 11.42 -20.03
N GLU A 5 -10.41 12.56 -20.70
CA GLU A 5 -9.61 12.85 -21.91
C GLU A 5 -8.13 12.97 -21.58
N TYR A 6 -7.78 13.63 -20.46
CA TYR A 6 -6.39 13.71 -20.00
C TYR A 6 -5.82 12.34 -19.64
N LEU A 7 -6.58 11.45 -18.99
CA LEU A 7 -6.13 10.08 -18.71
C LEU A 7 -5.95 9.23 -19.97
N LYS A 8 -6.81 9.43 -20.99
CA LYS A 8 -6.65 8.78 -22.30
C LYS A 8 -5.38 9.28 -22.99
N LYS A 9 -5.15 10.59 -23.01
CA LYS A 9 -3.92 11.22 -23.53
C LYS A 9 -2.68 10.66 -22.83
N ALA A 10 -2.68 10.61 -21.49
CA ALA A 10 -1.57 10.05 -20.72
C ALA A 10 -1.26 8.59 -21.10
N THR A 11 -2.29 7.77 -21.30
CA THR A 11 -2.12 6.38 -21.70
C THR A 11 -1.58 6.25 -23.12
N ALA A 12 -1.98 7.13 -24.04
CA ALA A 12 -1.45 7.17 -25.40
C ALA A 12 0.03 7.58 -25.43
N LEU A 13 0.41 8.63 -24.69
CA LEU A 13 1.79 9.11 -24.59
C LEU A 13 2.72 8.06 -23.99
N LYS A 14 2.27 7.37 -22.93
CA LYS A 14 3.01 6.24 -22.34
C LYS A 14 3.28 5.13 -23.37
N ARG A 15 2.32 4.82 -24.24
CA ARG A 15 2.48 3.81 -25.31
C ARG A 15 3.45 4.26 -26.40
N GLN A 16 3.58 5.55 -26.61
CA GLN A 16 4.55 6.16 -27.54
C GLN A 16 5.95 6.29 -26.92
N GLY A 17 6.12 5.96 -25.62
CA GLY A 17 7.37 6.12 -24.89
C GLY A 17 7.59 7.51 -24.30
N ASP A 18 6.68 8.46 -24.53
CA ASP A 18 6.71 9.79 -23.93
C ASP A 18 6.17 9.74 -22.49
N MET A 19 7.04 9.35 -21.56
CA MET A 19 6.71 9.30 -20.14
C MET A 19 6.51 10.69 -19.54
N ALA A 20 7.27 11.70 -20.00
CA ALA A 20 7.18 13.05 -19.47
C ALA A 20 5.81 13.68 -19.79
N GLY A 21 5.40 13.62 -21.06
CA GLY A 21 4.07 14.08 -21.47
C GLY A 21 2.95 13.24 -20.86
N ALA A 22 3.17 11.94 -20.63
CA ALA A 22 2.19 11.11 -19.94
C ALA A 22 1.96 11.55 -18.50
N ILE A 23 3.02 11.90 -17.77
CA ILE A 23 2.95 12.41 -16.39
C ILE A 23 2.28 13.79 -16.37
N GLU A 24 2.66 14.70 -17.26
CA GLU A 24 2.06 16.04 -17.36
C GLU A 24 0.55 15.95 -17.65
N ALA A 25 0.13 15.04 -18.54
CA ALA A 25 -1.28 14.82 -18.80
C ALA A 25 -2.03 14.27 -17.56
N ILE A 26 -1.37 13.51 -16.68
CA ILE A 26 -1.98 13.08 -15.41
C ILE A 26 -2.08 14.25 -14.43
N ASP A 27 -1.07 15.12 -14.36
CA ASP A 27 -1.10 16.31 -13.53
C ASP A 27 -2.25 17.25 -13.94
N GLN A 28 -2.42 17.47 -15.23
CA GLN A 28 -3.57 18.20 -15.78
C GLN A 28 -4.91 17.53 -15.45
N ALA A 29 -4.97 16.20 -15.34
CA ALA A 29 -6.17 15.51 -14.87
C ALA A 29 -6.42 15.74 -13.38
N LEU A 30 -5.36 15.73 -12.56
CA LEU A 30 -5.44 15.94 -11.12
C LEU A 30 -5.84 17.37 -10.76
N ASP A 31 -5.42 18.37 -11.54
CA ASP A 31 -5.81 19.78 -11.38
C ASP A 31 -7.31 20.00 -11.56
N LEU A 32 -7.99 19.09 -12.27
CA LEU A 32 -9.45 19.12 -12.44
C LEU A 32 -10.21 18.45 -11.28
N CYS A 33 -9.53 17.71 -10.40
CA CYS A 33 -10.18 17.01 -9.30
C CYS A 33 -10.36 17.92 -8.09
N SER A 34 -11.58 17.96 -7.56
CA SER A 34 -11.86 18.58 -6.27
C SER A 34 -11.43 17.67 -5.10
N PRO A 35 -11.22 18.22 -3.89
CA PRO A 35 -11.11 17.41 -2.67
C PRO A 35 -12.34 16.50 -2.53
N GLY A 36 -12.11 15.19 -2.44
CA GLY A 36 -13.18 14.18 -2.37
C GLY A 36 -13.58 13.53 -3.70
N ASP A 37 -13.04 13.97 -4.85
CA ASP A 37 -13.31 13.30 -6.13
C ASP A 37 -12.76 11.87 -6.15
N SER A 38 -13.63 10.92 -6.47
CA SER A 38 -13.29 9.49 -6.60
C SER A 38 -12.33 9.19 -7.76
N GLY A 39 -12.14 10.14 -8.68
CA GLY A 39 -11.17 10.05 -9.77
C GLY A 39 -9.72 10.20 -9.29
N ALA A 40 -9.44 11.12 -8.36
CA ALA A 40 -8.08 11.48 -7.96
C ALA A 40 -7.21 10.28 -7.53
N PRO A 41 -7.72 9.30 -6.73
CA PRO A 41 -6.96 8.10 -6.40
C PRO A 41 -6.48 7.32 -7.62
N GLN A 42 -7.31 7.18 -8.66
CA GLN A 42 -6.94 6.42 -9.85
C GLN A 42 -5.89 7.15 -10.71
N ALA A 43 -5.96 8.48 -10.79
CA ALA A 43 -4.95 9.29 -11.45
C ALA A 43 -3.61 9.21 -10.70
N LEU A 44 -3.60 9.36 -9.36
CA LEU A 44 -2.39 9.22 -8.54
C LEU A 44 -1.73 7.84 -8.69
N LYS A 45 -2.50 6.76 -8.68
CA LYS A 45 -1.98 5.39 -8.94
C LYS A 45 -1.25 5.30 -10.27
N LYS A 46 -1.82 5.87 -11.34
CA LYS A 46 -1.18 5.91 -12.66
C LYS A 46 0.09 6.76 -12.63
N LYS A 47 0.04 7.94 -11.97
CA LYS A 47 1.19 8.84 -11.83
C LYS A 47 2.36 8.13 -11.17
N ILE A 48 2.13 7.47 -10.03
CA ILE A 48 3.15 6.72 -9.28
C ILE A 48 3.80 5.67 -10.18
N ALA A 49 3.00 4.85 -10.88
CA ALA A 49 3.54 3.82 -11.78
C ALA A 49 4.39 4.40 -12.93
N TYR A 50 3.97 5.54 -13.50
CA TYR A 50 4.70 6.17 -14.61
C TYR A 50 5.97 6.86 -14.12
N LEU A 51 5.95 7.48 -12.94
CA LEU A 51 7.12 8.06 -12.30
C LEU A 51 8.17 6.98 -11.99
N ILE A 52 7.78 5.83 -11.45
CA ILE A 52 8.68 4.69 -11.23
C ILE A 52 9.28 4.22 -12.57
N ALA A 53 8.45 4.06 -13.62
CA ALA A 53 8.91 3.65 -14.93
C ALA A 53 9.86 4.66 -15.60
N ALA A 54 9.75 5.94 -15.24
CA ALA A 54 10.61 7.02 -15.70
C ALA A 54 11.83 7.27 -14.78
N ASP A 55 12.09 6.38 -13.81
CA ASP A 55 13.14 6.50 -12.79
C ASP A 55 13.03 7.75 -11.87
N ARG A 56 11.85 8.38 -11.81
CA ARG A 56 11.52 9.53 -10.96
C ARG A 56 10.96 9.07 -9.60
N LYS A 57 11.70 8.20 -8.93
CA LYS A 57 11.25 7.45 -7.74
C LYS A 57 10.88 8.33 -6.55
N GLN A 58 11.60 9.43 -6.32
CA GLN A 58 11.30 10.34 -5.21
C GLN A 58 9.95 11.03 -5.41
N GLU A 59 9.64 11.46 -6.63
CA GLU A 59 8.35 12.06 -6.96
C GLU A 59 7.21 11.03 -6.90
N ALA A 60 7.51 9.77 -7.20
CA ALA A 60 6.57 8.67 -7.02
C ALA A 60 6.21 8.49 -5.54
N LEU A 61 7.20 8.60 -4.64
CA LEU A 61 6.97 8.55 -3.19
C LEU A 61 6.09 9.72 -2.72
N VAL A 62 6.40 10.95 -3.13
CA VAL A 62 5.58 12.13 -2.81
C VAL A 62 4.13 11.94 -3.29
N SER A 63 3.94 11.43 -4.51
CA SER A 63 2.60 11.14 -5.04
C SER A 63 1.87 10.05 -4.27
N ALA A 64 2.59 9.05 -3.75
CA ALA A 64 2.04 7.99 -2.91
C ALA A 64 1.67 8.49 -1.50
N GLU A 65 2.44 9.41 -0.93
CA GLU A 65 2.12 10.07 0.34
C GLU A 65 0.84 10.90 0.23
N VAL A 66 0.68 11.66 -0.86
CA VAL A 66 -0.58 12.37 -1.16
C VAL A 66 -1.76 11.40 -1.26
N LEU A 67 -1.56 10.24 -1.89
CA LEU A 67 -2.60 9.21 -2.01
C LEU A 67 -2.99 8.62 -0.64
N VAL A 68 -2.01 8.37 0.24
CA VAL A 68 -2.25 7.91 1.61
C VAL A 68 -2.99 8.97 2.43
N GLY A 69 -2.54 10.23 2.39
CA GLY A 69 -3.21 11.33 3.10
C GLY A 69 -4.67 11.47 2.69
N ARG A 70 -4.97 11.40 1.39
CA ARG A 70 -6.37 11.43 0.89
C ARG A 70 -7.19 10.22 1.33
N ALA A 71 -6.59 9.04 1.41
CA ALA A 71 -7.27 7.84 1.89
C ALA A 71 -7.56 7.92 3.40
N GLU A 72 -6.65 8.50 4.18
CA GLU A 72 -6.78 8.76 5.61
C GLU A 72 -7.76 9.92 5.90
N GLU A 73 -7.83 10.97 5.08
CA GLU A 73 -8.84 12.04 5.22
C GLU A 73 -10.24 11.52 4.89
N GLY A 74 -10.37 10.72 3.82
CA GLY A 74 -11.60 9.99 3.53
C GLY A 74 -11.94 8.94 4.60
N ALA A 75 -11.00 8.60 5.48
CA ALA A 75 -11.18 7.70 6.63
C ALA A 75 -12.06 8.28 7.72
N MET A 76 -12.03 9.60 7.88
CA MET A 76 -12.77 10.30 8.93
C MET A 76 -14.27 10.27 8.64
N GLY A 77 -14.95 9.21 9.10
CA GLY A 77 -16.41 9.12 9.15
C GLY A 77 -17.08 7.93 8.45
N MET A 78 -16.35 6.98 7.85
CA MET A 78 -16.96 5.80 7.18
C MET A 78 -16.13 4.50 7.30
N GLU A 79 -16.03 3.91 8.49
CA GLU A 79 -15.13 2.77 8.81
C GLU A 79 -15.06 1.62 7.77
N GLN A 80 -16.14 1.29 7.05
CA GLN A 80 -16.20 0.13 6.14
C GLN A 80 -15.53 0.33 4.76
N LEU A 81 -15.57 1.54 4.18
CA LEU A 81 -14.95 1.84 2.86
C LEU A 81 -13.47 2.18 2.99
N VAL A 82 -13.07 2.49 4.22
CA VAL A 82 -11.84 3.17 4.57
C VAL A 82 -10.65 2.23 4.61
N GLY A 83 -10.82 1.03 5.15
CA GLY A 83 -9.72 0.06 5.18
C GLY A 83 -9.31 -0.43 3.78
N ALA A 84 -10.25 -0.51 2.82
CA ALA A 84 -9.91 -0.89 1.45
C ALA A 84 -9.11 0.22 0.72
N HIS A 85 -9.53 1.48 0.88
CA HIS A 85 -8.83 2.62 0.27
C HIS A 85 -7.45 2.85 0.90
N CYS A 86 -7.34 2.80 2.24
CA CYS A 86 -6.07 2.91 2.94
C CYS A 86 -5.11 1.79 2.54
N SER A 87 -5.62 0.54 2.46
CA SER A 87 -4.83 -0.59 2.00
C SER A 87 -4.27 -0.36 0.59
N ILE A 88 -5.11 0.05 -0.36
CA ILE A 88 -4.68 0.33 -1.75
C ILE A 88 -3.64 1.46 -1.79
N ALA A 89 -3.86 2.55 -1.06
CA ALA A 89 -2.94 3.69 -1.03
C ALA A 89 -1.57 3.29 -0.47
N LEU A 90 -1.56 2.54 0.64
CA LEU A 90 -0.35 2.02 1.25
C LEU A 90 0.40 1.08 0.30
N GLN A 91 -0.30 0.22 -0.46
CA GLN A 91 0.35 -0.64 -1.46
C GLN A 91 1.06 0.14 -2.57
N GLU A 92 0.59 1.33 -2.94
CA GLU A 92 1.33 2.17 -3.90
C GLU A 92 2.55 2.82 -3.24
N ARG A 93 2.48 3.19 -1.96
CA ARG A 93 3.64 3.69 -1.20
C ARG A 93 4.70 2.60 -1.00
N VAL A 94 4.28 1.36 -0.77
CA VAL A 94 5.16 0.16 -0.77
C VAL A 94 5.96 0.09 -2.08
N LYS A 95 5.30 0.21 -3.24
CA LYS A 95 6.00 0.17 -4.54
C LYS A 95 7.00 1.30 -4.70
N ALA A 96 6.64 2.52 -4.28
CA ALA A 96 7.52 3.68 -4.36
C ALA A 96 8.76 3.53 -3.47
N LYS A 97 8.58 3.11 -2.20
CA LYS A 97 9.68 2.85 -1.26
C LYS A 97 10.57 1.69 -1.72
N ALA A 98 9.98 0.60 -2.20
CA ALA A 98 10.72 -0.52 -2.76
C ALA A 98 11.55 -0.10 -3.99
N ALA A 99 11.00 0.77 -4.85
CA ALA A 99 11.75 1.31 -5.98
C ALA A 99 12.93 2.20 -5.57
N LEU A 100 12.86 2.84 -4.39
CA LEU A 100 13.97 3.59 -3.77
C LEU A 100 14.97 2.69 -3.02
N GLY A 101 14.70 1.40 -2.87
CA GLY A 101 15.51 0.49 -2.06
C GLY A 101 15.24 0.55 -0.55
N ASP A 102 14.18 1.25 -0.12
CA ASP A 102 13.74 1.30 1.27
C ASP A 102 12.89 0.05 1.61
N SER A 103 13.55 -1.09 1.79
CA SER A 103 12.87 -2.36 2.10
C SER A 103 12.18 -2.35 3.46
N VAL A 104 12.73 -1.65 4.46
CA VAL A 104 12.17 -1.57 5.81
C VAL A 104 10.89 -0.75 5.81
N GLY A 105 10.92 0.45 5.22
CA GLY A 105 9.75 1.30 5.11
C GLY A 105 8.68 0.70 4.19
N ALA A 106 9.08 0.00 3.12
CA ALA A 106 8.16 -0.76 2.28
C ALA A 106 7.47 -1.90 3.06
N PHE A 107 8.21 -2.64 3.88
CA PHE A 107 7.63 -3.69 4.71
C PHE A 107 6.66 -3.12 5.75
N SER A 108 7.04 -2.05 6.46
CA SER A 108 6.18 -1.34 7.43
C SER A 108 4.85 -0.91 6.80
N ASP A 109 4.89 -0.29 5.61
CA ASP A 109 3.68 0.09 4.89
C ASP A 109 2.86 -1.11 4.42
N HIS A 110 3.50 -2.22 4.11
CA HIS A 110 2.81 -3.44 3.73
C HIS A 110 2.06 -4.06 4.93
N VAL A 111 2.68 -4.06 6.12
CA VAL A 111 2.03 -4.46 7.38
C VAL A 111 0.76 -3.64 7.59
N ARG A 112 0.86 -2.31 7.49
CA ARG A 112 -0.29 -1.38 7.55
C ARG A 112 -1.36 -1.69 6.51
N ALA A 113 -0.95 -2.00 5.29
CA ALA A 113 -1.88 -2.28 4.20
C ALA A 113 -2.67 -3.58 4.42
N VAL A 114 -2.00 -4.63 4.91
CA VAL A 114 -2.64 -5.91 5.25
C VAL A 114 -3.60 -5.73 6.42
N TRP A 115 -3.19 -4.97 7.43
CA TRP A 115 -4.04 -4.61 8.57
C TRP A 115 -5.35 -3.96 8.12
N TRP A 116 -5.25 -2.85 7.39
CA TRP A 116 -6.42 -2.11 6.90
C TRP A 116 -7.32 -2.94 5.99
N TRP A 117 -6.74 -3.81 5.15
CA TRP A 117 -7.51 -4.73 4.33
C TRP A 117 -8.34 -5.71 5.18
N GLN A 118 -7.75 -6.29 6.21
CA GLN A 118 -8.44 -7.26 7.06
C GLN A 118 -9.57 -6.61 7.85
N GLN A 119 -9.34 -5.42 8.41
CA GLN A 119 -10.37 -4.63 9.06
C GLN A 119 -11.56 -4.39 8.12
N ALA A 120 -11.30 -3.95 6.89
CA ALA A 120 -12.36 -3.76 5.88
C ALA A 120 -13.11 -5.05 5.55
N MET A 121 -12.41 -6.19 5.39
CA MET A 121 -13.06 -7.47 5.10
C MET A 121 -13.95 -7.97 6.25
N CYS A 122 -13.57 -7.71 7.50
CA CYS A 122 -14.37 -8.08 8.67
C CYS A 122 -15.63 -7.22 8.77
N LEU A 123 -15.50 -5.92 8.58
CA LEU A 123 -16.64 -5.00 8.55
C LEU A 123 -17.64 -5.30 7.42
N GLN A 124 -17.17 -5.82 6.29
CA GLN A 124 -18.01 -6.28 5.17
C GLN A 124 -18.63 -7.67 5.41
N GLY A 125 -18.40 -8.32 6.56
CA GLY A 125 -18.85 -9.68 6.85
C GLY A 125 -18.21 -10.76 5.97
N ARG A 126 -17.17 -10.42 5.21
CA ARG A 126 -16.47 -11.34 4.29
C ARG A 126 -15.47 -12.23 5.02
N VAL A 127 -15.10 -11.82 6.24
CA VAL A 127 -14.26 -12.60 7.16
C VAL A 127 -14.92 -12.54 8.52
N LYS A 128 -15.02 -13.70 9.18
CA LYS A 128 -15.71 -13.82 10.48
C LYS A 128 -14.96 -13.19 11.65
N GLU A 129 -13.64 -13.05 11.52
CA GLU A 129 -12.79 -12.59 12.60
C GLU A 129 -11.54 -11.89 12.07
N HIS A 130 -11.26 -10.74 12.66
CA HIS A 130 -10.02 -10.00 12.48
C HIS A 130 -8.96 -10.63 13.40
N SER A 131 -7.84 -11.15 12.87
CA SER A 131 -6.75 -11.63 13.73
C SER A 131 -5.34 -11.27 13.21
N PRO A 132 -4.46 -10.76 14.09
CA PRO A 132 -3.04 -10.54 13.80
C PRO A 132 -2.35 -11.77 13.16
N VAL A 133 -2.76 -12.97 13.54
CA VAL A 133 -2.30 -14.26 12.98
C VAL A 133 -2.49 -14.33 11.47
N ARG A 134 -3.70 -14.02 11.01
CA ARG A 134 -4.05 -14.12 9.58
C ARG A 134 -3.31 -13.08 8.76
N ALA A 135 -3.08 -11.90 9.35
CA ALA A 135 -2.33 -10.83 8.70
C ALA A 135 -0.84 -11.16 8.65
N ALA A 136 -0.26 -11.70 9.71
CA ALA A 136 1.12 -12.20 9.75
C ALA A 136 1.35 -13.30 8.70
N SER A 137 0.43 -14.27 8.55
CA SER A 137 0.57 -15.32 7.53
C SER A 137 0.67 -14.77 6.10
N ARG A 138 -0.01 -13.65 5.79
CA ARG A 138 0.10 -12.98 4.48
C ARG A 138 1.42 -12.24 4.30
N LEU A 139 2.06 -11.82 5.39
CA LEU A 139 3.32 -11.05 5.36
C LEU A 139 4.55 -11.95 5.14
N VAL A 140 4.47 -13.24 5.49
CA VAL A 140 5.57 -14.20 5.35
C VAL A 140 6.05 -14.35 3.91
N GLU A 141 5.13 -14.43 2.95
CA GLU A 141 5.46 -14.52 1.52
C GLU A 141 6.19 -13.26 1.00
N ILE A 142 6.00 -12.13 1.68
CA ILE A 142 6.56 -10.83 1.30
C ILE A 142 7.94 -10.63 1.90
N VAL A 143 8.15 -11.04 3.15
CA VAL A 143 9.50 -11.11 3.73
C VAL A 143 10.42 -11.96 2.85
N ALA A 144 9.91 -13.07 2.30
CA ALA A 144 10.67 -13.92 1.39
C ALA A 144 10.99 -13.26 0.04
N THR A 145 10.15 -12.33 -0.45
CA THR A 145 10.34 -11.66 -1.76
C THR A 145 11.05 -10.32 -1.67
N LEU A 146 11.07 -9.66 -0.52
CA LEU A 146 11.84 -8.42 -0.27
C LEU A 146 13.37 -8.63 -0.17
N ASN A 147 13.85 -9.83 -0.52
CA ASN A 147 15.22 -10.33 -0.34
C ASN A 147 15.66 -10.38 1.14
N GLY A 148 16.51 -11.34 1.47
CA GLY A 148 16.95 -11.67 2.84
C GLY A 148 17.77 -10.59 3.59
N ASP A 149 17.65 -9.32 3.21
CA ASP A 149 18.39 -8.19 3.79
C ASP A 149 17.76 -7.66 5.08
N MET A 150 16.52 -8.05 5.39
CA MET A 150 15.85 -7.63 6.62
C MET A 150 16.20 -8.57 7.78
N SER A 151 16.90 -8.04 8.78
CA SER A 151 17.09 -8.75 10.04
C SER A 151 15.76 -9.02 10.73
N GLN A 152 15.68 -10.10 11.52
CA GLN A 152 14.49 -10.38 12.33
C GLN A 152 14.13 -9.20 13.26
N ALA A 153 15.13 -8.47 13.77
CA ALA A 153 14.92 -7.26 14.56
C ALA A 153 14.25 -6.13 13.74
N SER A 154 14.68 -5.94 12.49
CA SER A 154 14.08 -4.96 11.56
C SER A 154 12.63 -5.31 11.22
N ILE A 155 12.32 -6.60 11.03
CA ILE A 155 10.95 -7.08 10.80
C ILE A 155 10.07 -6.76 12.01
N ARG A 156 10.56 -7.00 13.24
CA ARG A 156 9.81 -6.69 14.47
C ARG A 156 9.57 -5.19 14.63
N ALA A 157 10.62 -4.38 14.47
CA ALA A 157 10.52 -2.93 14.60
C ALA A 157 9.51 -2.34 13.60
N ALA A 158 9.61 -2.72 12.32
CA ALA A 158 8.70 -2.26 11.28
C ALA A 158 7.26 -2.76 11.47
N THR A 159 7.07 -3.95 12.04
CA THR A 159 5.76 -4.48 12.40
C THR A 159 5.12 -3.66 13.52
N ALA A 160 5.90 -3.30 14.54
CA ALA A 160 5.42 -2.51 15.67
C ALA A 160 5.08 -1.05 15.30
N GLU A 161 5.85 -0.44 14.41
CA GLU A 161 5.68 0.95 13.98
C GLU A 161 4.37 1.19 13.21
N GLY A 162 3.86 0.17 12.51
CA GLY A 162 2.69 0.28 11.64
C GLY A 162 1.33 0.06 12.32
N LEU A 163 1.29 -0.33 13.58
CA LEU A 163 0.07 -0.89 14.18
C LEU A 163 -0.32 -0.18 15.48
N THR A 164 -1.58 -0.36 15.90
CA THR A 164 -1.97 0.06 17.24
C THR A 164 -1.27 -0.83 18.28
N MET A 165 -1.03 -0.31 19.49
CA MET A 165 -0.18 -0.96 20.50
C MET A 165 -0.59 -2.41 20.80
N GLY A 166 -1.89 -2.70 20.95
CA GLY A 166 -2.38 -4.06 21.23
C GLY A 166 -2.27 -5.02 20.04
N ASP A 167 -2.27 -4.48 18.82
CA ASP A 167 -2.15 -5.26 17.58
C ASP A 167 -0.68 -5.52 17.23
N ALA A 168 0.17 -4.54 17.52
CA ALA A 168 1.62 -4.62 17.39
C ALA A 168 2.17 -5.75 18.25
N GLU A 169 1.81 -5.84 19.53
CA GLU A 169 2.28 -6.89 20.43
C GLU A 169 1.92 -8.30 19.93
N GLN A 170 0.66 -8.49 19.51
CA GLN A 170 0.18 -9.77 19.00
C GLN A 170 0.83 -10.14 17.65
N MET A 171 1.05 -9.18 16.76
CA MET A 171 1.74 -9.42 15.49
C MET A 171 3.22 -9.72 15.68
N VAL A 172 3.92 -8.95 16.51
CA VAL A 172 5.36 -9.13 16.78
C VAL A 172 5.62 -10.52 17.37
N ALA A 173 4.78 -10.96 18.31
CA ALA A 173 4.90 -12.30 18.92
C ALA A 173 4.81 -13.45 17.89
N LEU A 174 4.11 -13.25 16.76
CA LEU A 174 4.02 -14.27 15.71
C LEU A 174 5.31 -14.40 14.89
N PHE A 175 6.12 -13.34 14.82
CA PHE A 175 7.46 -13.39 14.22
C PHE A 175 8.53 -13.97 15.17
N ASP A 176 8.18 -14.23 16.43
CA ASP A 176 9.05 -14.86 17.44
C ASP A 176 8.94 -16.40 17.50
N LEU A 177 7.96 -16.98 16.81
CA LEU A 177 7.83 -18.44 16.75
C LEU A 177 8.92 -19.06 15.85
N PRO A 178 9.69 -20.05 16.33
CA PRO A 178 10.75 -20.66 15.54
C PRO A 178 10.18 -21.36 14.31
N PRO A 179 10.90 -21.35 13.17
CA PRO A 179 10.48 -22.06 11.96
C PRO A 179 10.50 -23.56 12.25
N GLY A 180 9.32 -24.11 12.60
CA GLY A 180 9.12 -25.53 12.90
C GLY A 180 8.64 -25.88 14.31
N GLY A 181 8.57 -24.94 15.26
CA GLY A 181 8.14 -25.24 16.64
C GLY A 181 6.68 -24.91 16.97
N GLY A 182 6.02 -24.10 16.14
CA GLY A 182 4.60 -23.84 16.22
C GLY A 182 3.95 -24.32 14.93
N ARG A 183 2.96 -25.21 15.03
CA ARG A 183 2.06 -25.47 13.91
C ARG A 183 1.39 -24.12 13.57
N TRP A 184 1.89 -23.46 12.52
CA TRP A 184 1.31 -22.21 12.03
C TRP A 184 -0.18 -22.46 11.71
N PRO A 185 -1.13 -21.62 12.17
CA PRO A 185 -2.55 -21.89 12.04
C PRO A 185 -2.97 -21.69 10.58
N GLY A 186 -2.78 -22.72 9.76
CA GLY A 186 -3.02 -22.65 8.32
C GLY A 186 -2.42 -23.80 7.52
N GLY A 187 -1.46 -24.53 8.08
CA GLY A 187 -1.01 -25.82 7.52
C GLY A 187 -2.11 -26.87 7.67
N ARG A 188 -3.02 -26.94 6.69
CA ARG A 188 -3.88 -28.11 6.51
C ARG A 188 -2.99 -29.29 6.10
N GLY A 189 -2.82 -30.22 7.03
CA GLY A 189 -2.61 -31.63 6.69
C GLY A 189 -3.95 -32.28 6.33
#